data_AF-A0A924YQB6-F1
#
_entry.id   AF-A0A924YQB6-F1
#
_cell.length_a   1.000
_cell.length_b   1.000
_cell.length_c   1.000
_cell.angle_alpha   90.00
_cell.angle_beta   90.00
_cell.angle_gamma   90.00
#
_symmetry.space_group_name_H-M   'P 1'
#
loop_
_entity.id
_entity.type
_entity.pdbx_description
1 polymer ?
#
loop_
_entity_poly.entity_id
_entity_poly.type
_entity_poly.pdbx_seq_one_letter_code
_entity_poly.pdbx_strand_id
1 'polypeptide(L)'
;EHPNENYARELMELFSLGVGNYSEADVREAARAFTGWSSQNFSSNGSIEFRFQFLSERHDSDRKTVLGQTGNWDGTDVVRIVLEQPAAGRWLAKRLYRQFVSEHPAPSEALLEPLAQKLRESDYQIADAVRMILRSRLFFSQHAYRRRIKSPVDYVIGLLHQLGASASPSVLSVGVAELGQELFAPPSVKGWDGGPAWLNTATLLARHNVAWAMLSGEPLVRATNDNYGRPLPSFKVDVSPRVRESAALSASQQVTSWLDTLLHGDVPAAARESLEQWMTARSASGLSPRQLTVEFAHTLTALPEFQLC
;
A
#
# COMPACT_ATOMS: atom_id res chain seq x y z
N GLU A 1 36.30 7.40 16.23
CA GLU A 1 35.52 6.98 15.05
C GLU A 1 34.39 7.98 14.82
N HIS A 2 33.96 8.20 13.58
CA HIS A 2 32.80 9.06 13.29
C HIS A 2 31.51 8.23 13.35
N PRO A 3 30.44 8.71 14.03
CA PRO A 3 29.18 8.00 14.11
C PRO A 3 28.52 7.88 12.73
N ASN A 4 27.76 6.81 12.51
CA ASN A 4 27.00 6.63 11.28
C ASN A 4 25.81 7.60 11.24
N GLU A 5 25.85 8.53 10.29
CA GLU A 5 24.86 9.60 10.13
C GLU A 5 23.57 9.16 9.42
N ASN A 6 23.55 8.00 8.77
CA ASN A 6 22.44 7.59 7.91
C ASN A 6 21.13 7.50 8.67
N TYR A 7 21.11 6.87 9.85
CA TYR A 7 19.87 6.74 10.62
C TYR A 7 19.34 8.10 11.10
N ALA A 8 20.23 8.99 11.57
CA ALA A 8 19.84 10.33 12.00
C ALA A 8 19.26 11.15 10.83
N ARG A 9 19.89 11.05 9.66
CA ARG A 9 19.40 11.68 8.43
C ARG A 9 18.06 11.11 8.00
N GLU A 10 17.92 9.79 7.93
CA GLU A 10 16.68 9.13 7.52
C GLU A 10 15.53 9.45 8.48
N LEU A 11 15.79 9.48 9.80
CA LEU A 11 14.81 9.90 10.80
C LEU A 11 14.24 11.28 10.46
N MET A 12 15.11 12.27 10.26
CA MET A 12 14.71 13.66 9.97
C MET A 12 14.13 13.81 8.56
N GLU A 13 14.75 13.22 7.55
CA GLU A 13 14.41 13.40 6.14
C GLU A 13 13.19 12.57 5.71
N LEU A 14 13.21 11.28 6.01
CA LEU A 14 12.28 10.30 5.43
C LEU A 14 11.12 9.94 6.35
N PHE A 15 11.22 10.20 7.65
CA PHE A 15 10.24 9.69 8.62
C PHE A 15 9.56 10.77 9.46
N SER A 16 10.09 12.00 9.52
CA SER A 16 9.56 13.02 10.42
C SER A 16 9.51 14.43 9.85
N LEU A 17 10.60 15.05 9.42
CA LEU A 17 10.61 16.50 9.11
C LEU A 17 10.54 16.78 7.61
N GLY A 18 11.15 15.93 6.78
CA GLY A 18 11.36 16.23 5.36
C GLY A 18 12.54 17.16 5.12
N VAL A 19 13.04 17.15 3.88
CA VAL A 19 14.17 17.97 3.43
C VAL A 19 13.91 19.46 3.68
N GLY A 20 14.93 20.17 4.17
CA GLY A 20 14.91 21.62 4.40
C GLY A 20 14.47 22.06 5.80
N ASN A 21 14.15 21.11 6.68
CA ASN A 21 13.73 21.38 8.07
C ASN A 21 14.80 21.03 9.13
N TYR A 22 16.01 20.70 8.69
CA TYR A 22 17.17 20.39 9.53
C TYR A 22 18.46 20.76 8.77
N SER A 23 19.56 20.90 9.49
CA SER A 23 20.89 21.16 8.93
C SER A 23 21.78 19.91 8.98
N GLU A 24 22.87 19.94 8.22
CA GLU A 24 23.93 18.92 8.32
C GLU A 24 24.58 18.85 9.71
N ALA A 25 24.55 19.96 10.46
CA ALA A 25 25.01 19.95 11.85
C ALA A 25 24.05 19.17 12.76
N ASP A 26 22.74 19.30 12.54
CA ASP A 26 21.73 18.56 13.29
C ASP A 26 21.86 17.04 13.06
N VAL A 27 22.15 16.63 11.82
CA VAL A 27 22.39 15.22 11.49
C VAL A 27 23.60 14.67 12.26
N ARG A 28 24.72 15.41 12.25
CA ARG A 28 25.94 15.01 12.96
C ARG A 28 25.73 14.91 14.47
N GLU A 29 25.07 15.89 15.07
CA GLU A 29 24.82 15.94 16.50
C GLU A 29 23.79 14.88 16.94
N ALA A 30 22.77 14.62 16.11
CA ALA A 30 21.83 13.52 16.34
C ALA A 30 22.51 12.15 16.20
N ALA A 31 23.40 11.98 15.22
CA ALA A 31 24.17 10.74 15.05
C ALA A 31 25.04 10.43 16.28
N ARG A 32 25.64 11.46 16.89
CA ARG A 32 26.33 11.34 18.19
C ARG A 32 25.39 10.87 19.29
N ALA A 33 24.16 11.39 19.34
CA ALA A 33 23.18 10.99 20.36
C ALA A 33 22.70 9.53 20.19
N PHE A 34 22.67 9.01 18.96
CA PHE A 34 22.32 7.61 18.67
C PHE A 34 23.45 6.61 18.94
N THR A 35 24.67 7.07 19.24
CA THR A 35 25.74 6.15 19.64
C THR A 35 25.33 5.34 20.87
N GLY A 36 25.76 4.08 20.94
CA GLY A 36 25.30 3.13 21.97
C GLY A 36 24.01 2.39 21.63
N TRP A 37 23.16 2.86 20.70
CA TRP A 37 22.02 2.06 20.22
C TRP A 37 22.53 0.85 19.41
N SER A 38 22.09 -0.35 19.79
CA SER A 38 22.49 -1.59 19.14
C SER A 38 21.36 -2.61 19.16
N SER A 39 21.44 -3.62 18.31
CA SER A 39 20.60 -4.81 18.38
C SER A 39 21.41 -6.00 18.87
N GLN A 40 20.81 -6.85 19.70
CA GLN A 40 21.36 -8.15 20.06
C GLN A 40 20.53 -9.26 19.43
N ASN A 41 21.22 -10.23 18.85
CA ASN A 41 20.59 -11.40 18.25
C ASN A 41 20.29 -12.41 19.35
N PHE A 42 19.01 -12.77 19.48
CA PHE A 42 18.56 -13.85 20.32
C PHE A 42 18.08 -14.98 19.42
N SER A 43 18.79 -16.12 19.46
CA SER A 43 18.33 -17.33 18.81
C SER A 43 17.48 -18.13 19.78
N SER A 44 16.23 -18.40 19.42
CA SER A 44 15.33 -19.29 20.17
C SER A 44 14.48 -20.09 19.21
N ASN A 45 14.44 -21.42 19.40
CA ASN A 45 13.62 -22.37 18.62
C ASN A 45 13.74 -22.20 17.09
N GLY A 46 14.95 -21.93 16.57
CA GLY A 46 15.19 -21.78 15.13
C GLY A 46 14.75 -20.43 14.54
N SER A 47 14.33 -19.48 15.37
CA SER A 47 14.06 -18.09 14.98
C SER A 47 15.14 -17.14 15.54
N ILE A 48 15.49 -16.11 14.75
CA ILE A 48 16.36 -15.02 15.18
C ILE A 48 15.46 -13.84 15.56
N GLU A 49 15.47 -13.47 16.82
CA GLU A 49 14.84 -12.26 17.33
C GLU A 49 15.91 -11.18 17.53
N PHE A 50 15.68 -9.99 16.97
CA PHE A 50 16.54 -8.84 17.22
C PHE A 50 15.93 -8.02 18.36
N ARG A 51 16.64 -7.89 19.48
CA ARG A 51 16.22 -7.04 20.59
C ARG A 51 17.08 -5.80 20.67
N PHE A 52 16.43 -4.66 20.92
CA PHE A 52 17.14 -3.41 21.19
C PHE A 52 17.97 -3.55 22.48
N GLN A 53 19.17 -3.00 22.46
CA GLN A 53 20.03 -2.82 23.63
C GLN A 53 20.73 -1.46 23.56
N PHE A 54 21.02 -0.89 24.72
CA PHE A 54 21.83 0.33 24.83
C PHE A 54 23.17 0.01 25.48
N LEU A 55 24.26 0.31 24.76
CA LEU A 55 25.64 0.10 25.16
C LEU A 55 26.24 1.43 25.63
N SER A 56 26.14 1.70 26.93
CA SER A 56 26.58 2.97 27.54
C SER A 56 28.06 3.29 27.27
N GLU A 57 28.91 2.27 27.19
CA GLU A 57 30.35 2.38 26.90
C GLU A 57 30.64 2.77 25.45
N ARG A 58 29.64 2.66 24.56
CA ARG A 58 29.71 3.09 23.16
C ARG A 58 28.94 4.39 22.92
N HIS A 59 28.38 4.99 23.96
CA HIS A 59 27.63 6.24 23.85
C HIS A 59 28.54 7.45 24.09
N ASP A 60 28.50 8.39 23.17
CA ASP A 60 29.02 9.75 23.34
C ASP A 60 28.10 10.48 24.33
N SER A 61 28.57 10.72 25.55
CA SER A 61 27.80 11.38 26.62
C SER A 61 28.02 12.90 26.68
N ASP A 62 28.79 13.47 25.75
CA ASP A 62 29.07 14.90 25.73
C ASP A 62 27.81 15.70 25.36
N ARG A 63 27.87 17.01 25.58
CA ARG A 63 26.82 17.94 25.16
C ARG A 63 26.68 17.95 23.64
N LYS A 64 25.43 17.89 23.19
CA LYS A 64 25.04 17.89 21.77
C LYS A 64 24.02 18.99 21.53
N THR A 65 24.02 19.58 20.35
CA THR A 65 22.99 20.56 19.93
C THR A 65 22.21 20.00 18.75
N VAL A 66 20.92 19.71 18.96
CA VAL A 66 20.02 19.16 17.94
C VAL A 66 18.81 20.07 17.81
N LEU A 67 18.56 20.59 16.60
CA LEU A 67 17.40 21.43 16.25
C LEU A 67 17.19 22.59 17.23
N GLY A 68 18.30 23.24 17.60
CA GLY A 68 18.33 24.39 18.50
C GLY A 68 18.32 24.08 20.00
N GLN A 69 18.26 22.80 20.40
CA GLN A 69 18.29 22.39 21.80
C GLN A 69 19.64 21.76 22.19
N THR A 70 20.22 22.21 23.31
CA THR A 70 21.53 21.73 23.78
C THR A 70 21.46 21.00 25.11
N GLY A 71 22.02 19.80 25.18
CA GLY A 71 22.06 18.97 26.39
C GLY A 71 22.88 17.70 26.19
N ASN A 72 22.97 16.86 27.22
CA ASN A 72 23.62 15.54 27.11
C ASN A 72 22.63 14.54 26.51
N TRP A 73 22.22 14.80 25.26
CA TRP A 73 21.13 14.07 24.61
C TRP A 73 21.52 12.65 24.24
N ASP A 74 20.58 11.74 24.43
CA ASP A 74 20.58 10.39 23.87
C ASP A 74 19.64 10.26 22.67
N GLY A 75 19.54 9.07 22.08
CA GLY A 75 18.66 8.83 20.93
C GLY A 75 17.16 9.04 21.22
N THR A 76 16.72 8.83 22.46
CA THR A 76 15.32 9.06 22.86
C THR A 76 15.02 10.55 22.90
N ASP A 77 15.96 11.35 23.41
CA ASP A 77 15.88 12.81 23.36
C ASP A 77 15.83 13.33 21.94
N VAL A 78 16.63 12.79 21.02
CA VAL A 78 16.56 13.19 19.60
C VAL A 78 15.17 12.94 19.03
N VAL A 79 14.58 11.77 19.28
CA VAL A 79 13.22 11.45 18.80
C VAL A 79 12.22 12.47 19.35
N ARG A 80 12.28 12.79 20.64
CA ARG A 80 11.44 13.82 21.27
C ARG A 80 11.64 15.19 20.61
N ILE A 81 12.88 15.67 20.49
CA ILE A 81 13.22 16.98 19.92
C ILE A 81 12.74 17.10 18.46
N VAL A 82 12.84 16.02 17.68
CA VAL A 82 12.34 15.94 16.32
C VAL A 82 10.80 16.04 16.31
N LEU A 83 10.11 15.31 17.17
CA LEU A 83 8.64 15.33 17.27
C LEU A 83 8.09 16.67 17.81
N GLU A 84 8.88 17.44 18.55
CA GLU A 84 8.52 18.80 18.98
C GLU A 84 8.47 19.80 17.82
N GLN A 85 9.13 19.52 16.69
CA GLN A 85 9.12 20.41 15.53
C GLN A 85 7.73 20.44 14.87
N PRO A 86 7.20 21.62 14.50
CA PRO A 86 5.95 21.73 13.74
C PRO A 86 5.94 20.93 12.42
N ALA A 87 7.12 20.80 11.78
CA ALA A 87 7.28 20.02 10.55
C ALA A 87 6.93 18.53 10.75
N ALA A 88 7.19 17.96 11.94
CA ALA A 88 6.88 16.55 12.24
C ALA A 88 5.38 16.24 12.14
N GLY A 89 4.55 17.08 12.77
CA GLY A 89 3.10 16.98 12.69
C GLY A 89 2.58 17.09 11.25
N ARG A 90 3.10 18.05 10.47
CA ARG A 90 2.69 18.27 9.07
C ARG A 90 3.09 17.11 8.16
N TRP A 91 4.30 16.61 8.34
CA TRP A 91 4.80 15.48 7.57
C TRP A 91 3.96 14.21 7.79
N LEU A 92 3.66 13.88 9.06
CA LEU A 92 2.82 12.74 9.40
C LEU A 92 1.38 12.93 8.91
N ALA A 93 0.82 14.14 9.04
CA ALA A 93 -0.50 14.46 8.51
C ALA A 93 -0.56 14.25 6.98
N LYS A 94 0.47 14.70 6.24
CA LYS A 94 0.57 14.49 4.79
C LYS A 94 0.62 13.02 4.43
N ARG A 95 1.36 12.21 5.19
CA ARG A 95 1.44 10.76 5.00
C ARG A 95 0.08 10.07 5.22
N LEU A 96 -0.59 10.36 6.34
CA LEU A 96 -1.90 9.79 6.64
C LEU A 96 -2.95 10.24 5.62
N TYR A 97 -2.92 11.50 5.20
CA TYR A 97 -3.78 12.00 4.14
C TYR A 97 -3.58 11.23 2.83
N ARG A 98 -2.32 11.01 2.40
CA ARG A 98 -2.04 10.22 1.19
C ARG A 98 -2.52 8.78 1.30
N GLN A 99 -2.41 8.19 2.50
CA GLN A 99 -2.81 6.81 2.74
C GLN A 99 -4.33 6.61 2.76
N PHE A 100 -5.10 7.59 3.23
CA PHE A 100 -6.54 7.40 3.47
C PHE A 100 -7.46 8.27 2.61
N VAL A 101 -6.98 9.38 2.06
CA VAL A 101 -7.82 10.39 1.40
C VAL A 101 -7.52 10.51 -0.08
N SER A 102 -6.29 10.86 -0.44
CA SER A 102 -5.96 11.14 -1.85
C SER A 102 -4.45 11.16 -2.08
N GLU A 103 -4.01 10.51 -3.15
CA GLU A 103 -2.62 10.60 -3.61
C GLU A 103 -2.39 11.80 -4.53
N HIS A 104 -3.44 12.33 -5.15
CA HIS A 104 -3.36 13.48 -6.06
C HIS A 104 -4.68 14.28 -6.12
N PRO A 105 -4.64 15.63 -6.11
CA PRO A 105 -3.46 16.49 -6.00
C PRO A 105 -2.91 16.54 -4.57
N ALA A 106 -1.71 17.11 -4.41
CA ALA A 106 -1.16 17.38 -3.09
C ALA A 106 -2.12 18.29 -2.28
N PRO A 107 -2.37 17.97 -1.00
CA PRO A 107 -3.23 18.79 -0.14
C PRO A 107 -2.57 20.15 0.13
N SER A 108 -3.38 21.18 0.38
CA SER A 108 -2.84 22.44 0.90
C SER A 108 -2.42 22.28 2.37
N GLU A 109 -1.43 23.06 2.80
CA GLU A 109 -1.01 23.08 4.22
C GLU A 109 -2.18 23.43 5.15
N ALA A 110 -3.05 24.34 4.74
CA ALA A 110 -4.24 24.72 5.51
C ALA A 110 -5.23 23.55 5.71
N LEU A 111 -5.32 22.62 4.74
CA LEU A 111 -6.16 21.42 4.86
C LEU A 111 -5.56 20.43 5.87
N LEU A 112 -4.23 20.34 5.94
CA LEU A 112 -3.52 19.40 6.81
C LEU A 112 -3.32 19.92 8.24
N GLU A 113 -3.26 21.24 8.44
CA GLU A 113 -2.93 21.83 9.74
C GLU A 113 -3.83 21.33 10.90
N PRO A 114 -5.16 21.15 10.75
CA PRO A 114 -5.98 20.59 11.82
C PRO A 114 -5.57 19.16 12.23
N LEU A 115 -5.18 18.34 11.25
CA LEU A 115 -4.71 16.97 11.49
C LEU A 115 -3.30 16.98 12.12
N ALA A 116 -2.42 17.87 11.66
CA ALA A 116 -1.07 18.05 12.20
C ALA A 116 -1.08 18.59 13.64
N GLN A 117 -2.01 19.50 13.96
CA GLN A 117 -2.26 19.98 15.31
C GLN A 117 -2.78 18.85 16.20
N LYS A 118 -3.80 18.09 15.73
CA LYS A 118 -4.34 16.96 16.49
C LYS A 118 -3.26 15.93 16.82
N LEU A 119 -2.38 15.60 15.87
CA LEU A 119 -1.23 14.71 16.11
C LEU A 119 -0.34 15.22 17.24
N ARG A 120 0.07 16.49 17.21
CA ARG A 120 0.93 17.08 18.25
C ARG A 120 0.25 17.14 19.62
N GLU A 121 -1.02 17.55 19.68
CA GLU A 121 -1.79 17.66 20.93
C GLU A 121 -2.08 16.30 21.57
N SER A 122 -2.21 15.24 20.76
CA SER A 122 -2.42 13.89 21.24
C SER A 122 -1.13 13.12 21.46
N ASP A 123 0.03 13.76 21.54
CA ASP A 123 1.34 13.07 21.65
C ASP A 123 1.51 11.97 20.58
N TYR A 124 1.17 12.33 19.34
CA TYR A 124 1.27 11.49 18.14
C TYR A 124 0.53 10.14 18.19
N GLN A 125 -0.55 10.04 18.97
CA GLN A 125 -1.45 8.88 18.93
C GLN A 125 -2.10 8.71 17.54
N ILE A 126 -1.56 7.81 16.72
CA ILE A 126 -1.97 7.59 15.33
C ILE A 126 -3.45 7.21 15.23
N ALA A 127 -3.97 6.43 16.18
CA ALA A 127 -5.37 6.03 16.21
C ALA A 127 -6.33 7.23 16.26
N ASP A 128 -5.95 8.30 16.96
CA ASP A 128 -6.75 9.52 17.05
C ASP A 128 -6.79 10.28 15.72
N ALA A 129 -5.64 10.39 15.06
CA ALA A 129 -5.53 11.02 13.74
C ALA A 129 -6.32 10.25 12.68
N VAL A 130 -6.19 8.92 12.65
CA VAL A 130 -6.97 8.05 11.75
C VAL A 130 -8.47 8.17 12.04
N ARG A 131 -8.87 8.19 13.32
CA ARG A 131 -10.28 8.39 13.71
C ARG A 131 -10.82 9.73 13.21
N MET A 132 -10.02 10.78 13.26
CA MET A 132 -10.40 12.10 12.71
C MET A 132 -10.64 12.03 11.20
N ILE A 133 -9.75 11.36 10.45
CA ILE A 133 -9.89 11.18 8.99
C ILE A 133 -11.16 10.40 8.65
N LEU A 134 -11.31 9.19 9.21
CA LEU A 134 -12.40 8.26 8.87
C LEU A 134 -13.79 8.76 9.30
N ARG A 135 -13.86 9.77 10.19
CA ARG A 135 -15.11 10.42 10.61
C ARG A 135 -15.33 11.79 9.96
N SER A 136 -14.40 12.25 9.12
CA SER A 136 -14.50 13.55 8.45
C SER A 136 -15.47 13.52 7.28
N ARG A 137 -16.13 14.65 7.00
CA ARG A 137 -16.90 14.81 5.75
C ARG A 137 -16.01 14.71 4.51
N LEU A 138 -14.73 15.07 4.63
CA LEU A 138 -13.75 14.99 3.54
C LEU A 138 -13.55 13.55 3.06
N PHE A 139 -13.45 12.59 3.98
CA PHE A 139 -13.26 11.18 3.65
C PHE A 139 -14.42 10.60 2.82
N PHE A 140 -15.65 11.04 3.09
CA PHE A 140 -16.84 10.62 2.33
C PHE A 140 -17.18 11.54 1.14
N SER A 141 -16.30 12.47 0.79
CA SER A 141 -16.55 13.42 -0.30
C SER A 141 -16.06 12.90 -1.64
N GLN A 142 -16.58 13.48 -2.73
CA GLN A 142 -16.09 13.25 -4.09
C GLN A 142 -14.60 13.54 -4.26
N HIS A 143 -14.03 14.42 -3.41
CA HIS A 143 -12.61 14.72 -3.44
C HIS A 143 -11.73 13.55 -3.00
N ALA A 144 -12.25 12.60 -2.20
CA ALA A 144 -11.54 11.43 -1.69
C ALA A 144 -11.91 10.13 -2.42
N TYR A 145 -13.03 10.12 -3.15
CA TYR A 145 -13.55 8.92 -3.81
C TYR A 145 -12.68 8.49 -5.00
N ARG A 146 -12.15 7.25 -4.96
CA ARG A 146 -11.29 6.67 -6.03
C ARG A 146 -10.07 7.53 -6.36
N ARG A 147 -9.36 7.99 -5.34
CA ARG A 147 -8.22 8.93 -5.47
C ARG A 147 -6.88 8.30 -5.14
N ARG A 148 -6.87 6.98 -4.96
CA ARG A 148 -5.68 6.19 -4.73
C ARG A 148 -5.58 5.11 -5.78
N ILE A 149 -4.38 4.82 -6.23
CA ILE A 149 -4.14 3.63 -7.05
C ILE A 149 -4.00 2.44 -6.10
N LYS A 150 -4.80 1.39 -6.33
CA LYS A 150 -4.73 0.15 -5.56
C LYS A 150 -3.29 -0.36 -5.56
N SER A 151 -2.71 -0.55 -4.38
CA SER A 151 -1.44 -1.27 -4.26
C SER A 151 -1.59 -2.70 -4.80
N PRO A 152 -0.50 -3.40 -5.16
CA PRO A 152 -0.54 -4.82 -5.46
C PRO A 152 -1.34 -5.67 -4.46
N VAL A 153 -1.19 -5.41 -3.16
CA VAL A 153 -1.97 -6.09 -2.11
C VAL A 153 -3.45 -5.76 -2.23
N ASP A 154 -3.82 -4.47 -2.32
CA ASP A 154 -5.23 -4.04 -2.45
C ASP A 154 -5.88 -4.62 -3.71
N TYR A 155 -5.12 -4.73 -4.80
CA TYR A 155 -5.59 -5.25 -6.08
C TYR A 155 -5.86 -6.76 -5.98
N VAL A 156 -4.89 -7.55 -5.53
CA VAL A 156 -5.00 -9.02 -5.49
C VAL A 156 -6.01 -9.46 -4.43
N ILE A 157 -5.89 -8.93 -3.20
CA ILE A 157 -6.79 -9.30 -2.11
C ILE A 157 -8.20 -8.74 -2.35
N GLY A 158 -8.31 -7.52 -2.89
CA GLY A 158 -9.59 -6.92 -3.25
C GLY A 158 -10.35 -7.75 -4.29
N LEU A 159 -9.68 -8.16 -5.37
CA LEU A 159 -10.28 -9.02 -6.38
C LEU A 159 -10.70 -10.37 -5.79
N LEU A 160 -9.83 -10.99 -4.99
CA LEU A 160 -10.14 -12.27 -4.34
C LEU A 160 -11.39 -12.17 -3.44
N HIS A 161 -11.48 -11.09 -2.66
CA HIS A 161 -12.61 -10.83 -1.76
C HIS A 161 -13.90 -10.55 -2.52
N GLN A 162 -13.89 -9.74 -3.58
CA GLN A 162 -15.07 -9.45 -4.41
C GLN A 162 -15.61 -10.69 -5.13
N LEU A 163 -14.72 -11.62 -5.48
CA LEU A 163 -15.08 -12.92 -6.06
C LEU A 163 -15.59 -13.93 -5.01
N GLY A 164 -15.52 -13.61 -3.72
CA GLY A 164 -15.91 -14.52 -2.64
C GLY A 164 -15.02 -15.77 -2.56
N ALA A 165 -13.77 -15.64 -3.01
CA ALA A 165 -12.85 -16.76 -3.17
C ALA A 165 -11.74 -16.75 -2.12
N SER A 166 -10.96 -17.83 -2.09
CA SER A 166 -9.77 -17.95 -1.26
C SER A 166 -8.64 -18.61 -2.06
N ALA A 167 -7.40 -18.32 -1.67
CA ALA A 167 -6.20 -18.89 -2.25
C ALA A 167 -5.15 -19.07 -1.15
N SER A 168 -4.15 -19.92 -1.39
CA SER A 168 -3.07 -20.10 -0.41
C SER A 168 -2.22 -18.82 -0.29
N PRO A 169 -1.73 -18.47 0.91
CA PRO A 169 -0.85 -17.31 1.09
C PRO A 169 0.38 -17.32 0.18
N SER A 170 0.93 -18.50 -0.11
CA SER A 170 2.08 -18.68 -1.01
C SER A 170 1.81 -18.28 -2.46
N VAL A 171 0.58 -18.48 -2.96
CA VAL A 171 0.18 -18.07 -4.30
C VAL A 171 -0.02 -16.56 -4.34
N LEU A 172 -0.68 -16.03 -3.31
CA LEU A 172 -0.94 -14.61 -3.18
C LEU A 172 0.37 -13.81 -3.08
N SER A 173 1.37 -14.31 -2.33
CA SER A 173 2.67 -13.64 -2.24
C SER A 173 3.37 -13.53 -3.59
N VAL A 174 3.31 -14.58 -4.42
CA VAL A 174 3.87 -14.54 -5.79
C VAL A 174 3.12 -13.51 -6.64
N GLY A 175 1.79 -13.54 -6.64
CA GLY A 175 0.99 -12.58 -7.40
C GLY A 175 1.26 -11.13 -7.02
N VAL A 176 1.37 -10.84 -5.72
CA VAL A 176 1.66 -9.47 -5.23
C VAL A 176 3.10 -9.06 -5.59
N ALA A 177 4.07 -9.98 -5.51
CA ALA A 177 5.46 -9.71 -5.91
C ALA A 177 5.61 -9.40 -7.40
N GLU A 178 4.91 -10.13 -8.28
CA GLU A 178 4.87 -9.88 -9.74
C GLU A 178 4.35 -8.47 -10.09
N LEU A 179 3.50 -7.89 -9.24
CA LEU A 179 3.00 -6.53 -9.40
C LEU A 179 3.91 -5.47 -8.76
N GLY A 180 5.05 -5.88 -8.19
CA GLY A 180 6.10 -4.99 -7.66
C GLY A 180 6.09 -4.77 -6.14
N GLN A 181 5.34 -5.56 -5.36
CA GLN A 181 5.29 -5.43 -3.90
C GLN A 181 5.61 -6.76 -3.20
N GLU A 182 6.88 -7.16 -3.23
CA GLU A 182 7.34 -8.33 -2.47
C GLU A 182 7.19 -8.09 -0.96
N LEU A 183 6.28 -8.82 -0.30
CA LEU A 183 6.00 -8.61 1.10
C LEU A 183 7.24 -8.81 1.97
N PHE A 184 7.44 -7.91 2.94
CA PHE A 184 8.62 -7.87 3.82
C PHE A 184 9.97 -7.58 3.13
N ALA A 185 9.98 -7.28 1.83
CA ALA A 185 11.18 -6.91 1.08
C ALA A 185 10.97 -5.58 0.32
N PRO A 186 10.78 -4.45 1.02
CA PRO A 186 10.69 -3.16 0.34
C PRO A 186 12.02 -2.81 -0.35
N PRO A 187 11.98 -2.04 -1.46
CA PRO A 187 13.17 -1.71 -2.24
C PRO A 187 14.17 -0.81 -1.49
N SER A 188 13.73 -0.15 -0.42
CA SER A 188 14.58 0.63 0.49
C SER A 188 13.87 0.87 1.82
N VAL A 189 14.58 1.46 2.79
CA VAL A 189 14.03 1.84 4.10
C VAL A 189 12.81 2.77 4.03
N LYS A 190 12.65 3.54 2.95
CA LYS A 190 11.48 4.41 2.73
C LYS A 190 10.18 3.61 2.50
N GLY A 191 10.29 2.31 2.20
CA GLY A 191 9.20 1.46 1.75
C GLY A 191 9.01 1.52 0.24
N TRP A 192 7.76 1.33 -0.20
CA TRP A 192 7.35 1.49 -1.59
C TRP A 192 6.84 2.90 -1.87
N ASP A 193 7.09 3.43 -3.06
CA ASP A 193 6.75 4.81 -3.42
C ASP A 193 5.25 5.10 -3.49
N GLY A 194 4.43 4.06 -3.71
CA GLY A 194 2.97 4.19 -3.75
C GLY A 194 2.42 4.84 -5.02
N GLY A 195 1.10 5.03 -5.08
CA GLY A 195 0.40 5.73 -6.14
C GLY A 195 0.82 5.38 -7.58
N PRO A 196 1.21 6.35 -8.42
CA PRO A 196 1.55 6.10 -9.82
C PRO A 196 2.67 5.09 -10.04
N ALA A 197 3.55 4.87 -9.04
CA ALA A 197 4.58 3.85 -9.14
C ALA A 197 4.02 2.43 -9.28
N TRP A 198 2.78 2.20 -8.83
CA TRP A 198 2.09 0.92 -8.98
C TRP A 198 1.56 0.65 -10.39
N LEU A 199 1.52 1.66 -11.26
CA LEU A 199 0.88 1.60 -12.56
C LEU A 199 1.81 2.16 -13.65
N ASN A 200 2.64 1.28 -14.20
CA ASN A 200 3.44 1.53 -15.40
C ASN A 200 3.13 0.47 -16.46
N THR A 201 3.75 0.56 -17.63
CA THR A 201 3.49 -0.37 -18.75
C THR A 201 3.70 -1.84 -18.37
N ALA A 202 4.72 -2.15 -17.59
CA ALA A 202 5.03 -3.53 -17.17
C ALA A 202 4.04 -4.02 -16.11
N THR A 203 3.76 -3.21 -15.07
CA THR A 203 2.86 -3.61 -13.99
C THR A 203 1.40 -3.66 -14.44
N LEU A 204 0.99 -2.88 -15.44
CA LEU A 204 -0.34 -2.98 -16.03
C LEU A 204 -0.54 -4.35 -16.71
N LEU A 205 0.42 -4.80 -17.52
CA LEU A 205 0.37 -6.13 -18.12
C LEU A 205 0.38 -7.23 -17.04
N ALA A 206 1.21 -7.07 -16.01
CA ALA A 206 1.24 -8.01 -14.89
C ALA A 206 -0.13 -8.09 -14.16
N ARG A 207 -0.81 -6.95 -13.96
CA ARG A 207 -2.17 -6.91 -13.38
C ARG A 207 -3.19 -7.67 -14.22
N HIS A 208 -3.10 -7.55 -15.55
CA HIS A 208 -3.94 -8.34 -16.46
C HIS A 208 -3.67 -9.84 -16.33
N ASN A 209 -2.40 -10.23 -16.27
CA ASN A 209 -2.02 -11.64 -16.15
C ASN A 209 -2.46 -12.23 -14.80
N VAL A 210 -2.29 -11.48 -13.70
CA VAL A 210 -2.76 -11.89 -12.38
C VAL A 210 -4.28 -12.02 -12.33
N ALA A 211 -5.01 -11.01 -12.82
CA ALA A 211 -6.47 -11.10 -12.87
C ALA A 211 -6.96 -12.25 -13.76
N TRP A 212 -6.30 -12.47 -14.90
CA TRP A 212 -6.63 -13.60 -15.78
C TRP A 212 -6.38 -14.94 -15.09
N ALA A 213 -5.21 -15.14 -14.47
CA ALA A 213 -4.89 -16.36 -13.74
C ALA A 213 -5.92 -16.62 -12.62
N MET A 214 -6.28 -15.58 -11.87
CA MET A 214 -7.32 -15.65 -10.85
C MET A 214 -8.68 -16.05 -11.44
N LEU A 215 -9.17 -15.38 -12.47
CA LEU A 215 -10.51 -15.63 -13.00
C LEU A 215 -10.61 -16.95 -13.78
N SER A 216 -9.59 -17.28 -14.56
CA SER A 216 -9.57 -18.46 -15.42
C SER A 216 -9.18 -19.74 -14.70
N GLY A 217 -8.49 -19.64 -13.56
CA GLY A 217 -7.87 -20.78 -12.86
C GLY A 217 -6.57 -21.27 -13.51
N GLU A 218 -6.09 -20.57 -14.54
CA GLU A 218 -4.82 -20.87 -15.20
C GLU A 218 -3.62 -20.49 -14.31
N PRO A 219 -2.46 -21.13 -14.48
CA PRO A 219 -1.23 -20.75 -13.79
C PRO A 219 -0.81 -19.31 -14.12
N LEU A 220 -0.30 -18.57 -13.14
CA LEU A 220 0.21 -17.21 -13.33
C LEU A 220 1.50 -17.19 -14.18
N VAL A 221 2.34 -18.19 -14.01
CA VAL A 221 3.60 -18.35 -14.74
C VAL A 221 3.41 -19.42 -15.82
N ARG A 222 3.96 -19.20 -17.03
CA ARG A 222 3.96 -20.21 -18.10
C ARG A 222 4.72 -21.49 -17.74
N ALA A 223 5.65 -21.41 -16.79
CA ALA A 223 6.29 -22.57 -16.21
C ALA A 223 5.28 -23.29 -15.31
N THR A 224 5.08 -24.58 -15.54
CA THR A 224 4.22 -25.40 -14.68
C THR A 224 4.92 -25.82 -13.39
N ASN A 225 6.25 -25.73 -13.35
CA ASN A 225 7.09 -26.23 -12.26
C ASN A 225 8.13 -25.19 -11.80
N ASP A 226 8.53 -25.26 -10.52
CA ASP A 226 9.69 -24.54 -10.00
C ASP A 226 11.02 -25.13 -10.53
N ASN A 227 12.14 -24.51 -10.14
CA ASN A 227 13.49 -24.97 -10.51
C ASN A 227 13.82 -26.40 -10.02
N TYR A 228 12.96 -27.01 -9.21
CA TYR A 228 13.08 -28.36 -8.66
C TYR A 228 12.03 -29.33 -9.25
N GLY A 229 11.27 -28.92 -10.27
CA GLY A 229 10.27 -29.75 -10.92
C GLY A 229 8.95 -29.89 -10.15
N ARG A 230 8.73 -29.12 -9.08
CA ARG A 230 7.49 -29.14 -8.30
C ARG A 230 6.45 -28.23 -8.95
N PRO A 231 5.17 -28.65 -9.05
CA PRO A 231 4.16 -27.83 -9.69
C PRO A 231 4.01 -26.49 -8.97
N LEU A 232 4.10 -25.39 -9.73
CA LEU A 232 3.84 -24.06 -9.20
C LEU A 232 2.38 -23.99 -8.76
N PRO A 233 2.12 -23.33 -7.61
CA PRO A 233 0.79 -23.33 -7.07
C PRO A 233 -0.12 -22.45 -7.95
N SER A 234 -1.29 -22.98 -8.32
CA SER A 234 -2.25 -22.31 -9.19
C SER A 234 -3.20 -21.42 -8.39
N PHE A 235 -3.62 -20.31 -9.00
CA PHE A 235 -4.74 -19.51 -8.48
C PHE A 235 -6.05 -20.26 -8.70
N LYS A 236 -6.34 -21.26 -7.85
CA LYS A 236 -7.64 -21.93 -7.88
C LYS A 236 -8.69 -21.08 -7.18
N VAL A 237 -9.13 -20.02 -7.86
CA VAL A 237 -10.28 -19.23 -7.45
C VAL A 237 -11.52 -19.91 -8.05
N ASP A 238 -12.41 -20.41 -7.18
CA ASP A 238 -13.68 -20.98 -7.66
C ASP A 238 -14.65 -19.86 -8.04
N VAL A 239 -14.69 -19.53 -9.33
CA VAL A 239 -15.68 -18.59 -9.89
C VAL A 239 -17.02 -19.25 -10.21
N SER A 240 -17.18 -20.56 -9.99
CA SER A 240 -18.42 -21.29 -10.33
C SER A 240 -19.69 -20.74 -9.68
N PRO A 241 -19.68 -20.25 -8.42
CA PRO A 241 -20.84 -19.56 -7.85
C PRO A 241 -21.27 -18.37 -8.70
N ARG A 242 -20.33 -17.51 -9.10
CA ARG A 242 -20.58 -16.35 -9.96
C ARG A 242 -21.02 -16.74 -11.37
N VAL A 243 -20.46 -17.81 -11.93
CA VAL A 243 -20.90 -18.34 -13.23
C VAL A 243 -22.36 -18.78 -13.18
N ARG A 244 -22.78 -19.50 -12.12
CA ARG A 244 -24.17 -19.93 -11.96
C ARG A 244 -25.13 -18.74 -11.79
N GLU A 245 -24.76 -17.76 -10.98
CA GLU A 245 -25.54 -16.52 -10.81
C GLU A 245 -25.68 -15.76 -12.14
N SER A 246 -24.57 -15.53 -12.84
CA SER A 246 -24.54 -14.76 -14.09
C SER A 246 -25.29 -15.46 -15.23
N ALA A 247 -25.18 -16.78 -15.35
CA ALA A 247 -25.81 -17.56 -16.42
C ALA A 247 -27.35 -17.53 -16.39
N ALA A 248 -27.96 -17.24 -15.24
CA ALA A 248 -29.41 -17.13 -15.08
C ALA A 248 -29.98 -15.75 -15.47
N LEU A 249 -29.11 -14.78 -15.77
CA LEU A 249 -29.48 -13.38 -15.99
C LEU A 249 -29.46 -13.01 -17.47
N SER A 250 -30.30 -12.04 -17.86
CA SER A 250 -30.18 -11.38 -19.18
C SER A 250 -28.86 -10.61 -19.30
N ALA A 251 -28.43 -10.29 -20.53
CA ALA A 251 -27.16 -9.57 -20.76
C ALA A 251 -27.03 -8.27 -19.94
N SER A 252 -28.07 -7.42 -19.91
CA SER A 252 -28.06 -6.17 -19.14
C SER A 252 -28.01 -6.41 -17.62
N GLN A 253 -28.69 -7.47 -17.14
CA GLN A 253 -28.63 -7.86 -15.72
C GLN A 253 -27.26 -8.42 -15.34
N GLN A 254 -26.59 -9.17 -16.24
CA GLN A 254 -25.22 -9.64 -16.03
C GLN A 254 -24.25 -8.46 -15.90
N VAL A 255 -24.34 -7.48 -16.80
CA VAL A 255 -23.52 -6.27 -16.74
C VAL A 255 -23.72 -5.55 -15.41
N THR A 256 -24.97 -5.32 -15.00
CA THR A 256 -25.29 -4.65 -13.74
C THR A 256 -24.72 -5.40 -12.54
N SER A 257 -24.96 -6.71 -12.45
CA SER A 257 -24.48 -7.56 -11.35
C SER A 257 -22.95 -7.53 -11.19
N TRP A 258 -22.23 -7.57 -12.32
CA TRP A 258 -20.77 -7.52 -12.33
C TRP A 258 -20.22 -6.13 -12.02
N LEU A 259 -20.85 -5.06 -12.52
CA LEU A 259 -20.51 -3.69 -12.17
C LEU A 259 -20.72 -3.44 -10.67
N ASP A 260 -21.82 -3.92 -10.09
CA ASP A 260 -22.08 -3.81 -8.65
C ASP A 260 -21.03 -4.56 -7.83
N THR A 261 -20.63 -5.75 -8.29
CA THR A 261 -19.65 -6.60 -7.60
C THR A 261 -18.23 -6.02 -7.61
N LEU A 262 -17.73 -5.61 -8.78
CA LEU A 262 -16.33 -5.20 -8.94
C LEU A 262 -16.12 -3.69 -8.80
N LEU A 263 -17.15 -2.91 -9.15
CA LEU A 263 -17.07 -1.45 -9.32
C LEU A 263 -18.17 -0.69 -8.55
N HIS A 264 -18.98 -1.37 -7.71
CA HIS A 264 -20.08 -0.75 -6.96
C HIS A 264 -21.10 -0.01 -7.86
N GLY A 265 -21.24 -0.44 -9.12
CA GLY A 265 -22.17 0.14 -10.09
C GLY A 265 -21.73 1.50 -10.65
N ASP A 266 -20.62 2.06 -10.17
CA ASP A 266 -20.17 3.41 -10.51
C ASP A 266 -19.17 3.38 -11.66
N VAL A 267 -19.69 3.55 -12.88
CA VAL A 267 -18.93 3.71 -14.12
C VAL A 267 -19.59 4.77 -15.01
N PRO A 268 -18.82 5.47 -15.88
CA PRO A 268 -19.39 6.41 -16.83
C PRO A 268 -20.45 5.76 -17.74
N ALA A 269 -21.50 6.50 -18.09
CA ALA A 269 -22.59 6.00 -18.93
C ALA A 269 -22.11 5.41 -20.26
N ALA A 270 -21.13 6.05 -20.91
CA ALA A 270 -20.53 5.56 -22.15
C ALA A 270 -19.76 4.23 -21.96
N ALA A 271 -19.09 4.05 -20.81
CA ALA A 271 -18.41 2.80 -20.49
C ALA A 271 -19.44 1.68 -20.25
N ARG A 272 -20.53 1.97 -19.53
CA ARG A 272 -21.64 1.03 -19.35
C ARG A 272 -22.25 0.59 -20.67
N GLU A 273 -22.56 1.54 -21.56
CA GLU A 273 -23.11 1.24 -22.88
C GLU A 273 -22.17 0.33 -23.70
N SER A 274 -20.87 0.63 -23.67
CA SER A 274 -19.85 -0.20 -24.34
C SER A 274 -19.79 -1.62 -23.78
N LEU A 275 -19.91 -1.79 -22.45
CA LEU A 275 -19.94 -3.09 -21.79
C LEU A 275 -21.22 -3.89 -22.13
N GLU A 276 -22.37 -3.21 -22.23
CA GLU A 276 -23.63 -3.83 -22.64
C GLU A 276 -23.57 -4.32 -24.09
N GLN A 277 -23.06 -3.49 -25.00
CA GLN A 277 -22.82 -3.87 -26.40
C GLN A 277 -21.85 -5.07 -26.50
N TRP A 278 -20.75 -5.03 -25.73
CA TRP A 278 -19.79 -6.13 -25.67
C TRP A 278 -20.45 -7.43 -25.20
N MET A 279 -21.25 -7.38 -24.12
CA MET A 279 -21.92 -8.55 -23.55
C MET A 279 -22.90 -9.17 -24.54
N THR A 280 -23.71 -8.35 -25.22
CA THR A 280 -24.63 -8.83 -26.25
C THR A 280 -23.89 -9.50 -27.40
N ALA A 281 -22.83 -8.88 -27.94
CA ALA A 281 -22.06 -9.44 -29.04
C ALA A 281 -21.35 -10.77 -28.66
N ARG A 282 -20.74 -10.83 -27.47
CA ARG A 282 -20.01 -12.02 -27.00
C ARG A 282 -20.92 -13.18 -26.61
N SER A 283 -22.09 -12.89 -26.03
CA SER A 283 -23.09 -13.93 -25.74
C SER A 283 -23.58 -14.66 -26.99
N ALA A 284 -23.62 -13.97 -28.14
CA ALA A 284 -23.99 -14.55 -29.43
C ALA A 284 -22.86 -15.36 -30.11
N SER A 285 -21.63 -15.31 -29.58
CA SER A 285 -20.44 -15.92 -30.19
C SER A 285 -20.22 -17.40 -29.82
N GLY A 286 -21.18 -18.04 -29.14
CA GLY A 286 -21.12 -19.47 -28.77
C GLY A 286 -20.18 -19.79 -27.60
N LEU A 287 -19.74 -18.79 -26.83
CA LEU A 287 -18.95 -18.99 -25.62
C LEU A 287 -19.75 -19.77 -24.57
N SER A 288 -19.09 -20.67 -23.84
CA SER A 288 -19.70 -21.27 -22.65
C SER A 288 -19.99 -20.18 -21.60
N PRO A 289 -20.99 -20.38 -20.71
CA PRO A 289 -21.28 -19.41 -19.65
C PRO A 289 -20.05 -19.07 -18.79
N ARG A 290 -19.18 -20.06 -18.56
CA ARG A 290 -17.92 -19.85 -17.84
C ARG A 290 -16.97 -18.93 -18.60
N GLN A 291 -16.74 -19.18 -19.89
CA GLN A 291 -15.84 -18.34 -20.71
C GLN A 291 -16.34 -16.90 -20.77
N LEU A 292 -17.64 -16.70 -21.03
CA LEU A 292 -18.24 -15.37 -21.06
C LEU A 292 -18.05 -14.64 -19.73
N THR A 293 -18.29 -15.34 -18.61
CA THR A 293 -18.12 -14.79 -17.27
C THR A 293 -16.67 -14.37 -16.99
N VAL A 294 -15.70 -15.24 -17.29
CA VAL A 294 -14.28 -14.99 -17.06
C VAL A 294 -13.78 -13.83 -17.91
N GLU A 295 -14.12 -13.81 -19.21
CA GLU A 295 -13.74 -12.74 -20.12
C GLU A 295 -14.35 -11.39 -19.71
N PHE A 296 -15.61 -11.37 -19.29
CA PHE A 296 -16.27 -10.14 -18.87
C PHE A 296 -15.68 -9.59 -17.57
N ALA A 297 -15.51 -10.45 -16.55
CA ALA A 297 -14.89 -10.04 -15.30
C ALA A 297 -13.45 -9.53 -15.53
N HIS A 298 -12.68 -10.17 -16.42
CA HIS A 298 -11.33 -9.71 -16.78
C HIS A 298 -11.34 -8.37 -17.52
N THR A 299 -12.34 -8.13 -18.37
CA THR A 299 -12.54 -6.83 -19.01
C THR A 299 -12.81 -5.74 -17.97
N LEU A 300 -13.59 -6.03 -16.93
CA LEU A 300 -13.81 -5.08 -15.85
C LEU A 300 -12.55 -4.80 -15.03
N THR A 301 -11.69 -5.81 -14.81
CA THR A 301 -10.42 -5.58 -14.11
C THR A 301 -9.41 -4.76 -14.92
N ALA A 302 -9.64 -4.58 -16.22
CA ALA A 302 -8.86 -3.70 -17.09
C ALA A 302 -9.25 -2.22 -17.00
N LEU A 303 -10.43 -1.92 -16.44
CA LEU A 303 -10.96 -0.56 -16.44
C LEU A 303 -10.17 0.36 -15.48
N PRO A 304 -9.98 1.65 -15.82
CA PRO A 304 -9.37 2.63 -14.91
C PRO A 304 -10.04 2.65 -13.54
N GLU A 305 -11.36 2.56 -13.49
CA GLU A 305 -12.17 2.51 -12.28
C GLU A 305 -11.78 1.36 -11.36
N PHE A 306 -11.39 0.22 -11.93
CA PHE A 306 -10.94 -0.95 -11.15
C PHE A 306 -9.54 -0.76 -10.58
N GLN A 307 -8.71 0.11 -11.15
CA GLN A 307 -7.37 0.37 -10.63
C GLN A 307 -7.38 1.29 -9.40
N LEU A 308 -8.52 1.91 -9.10
CA LEU A 308 -8.63 2.96 -8.08
C LEU A 308 -9.35 2.47 -6.81
N CYS A 309 -9.01 3.04 -5.66
CA CYS A 309 -9.70 2.89 -4.39
C CYS A 309 -9.82 4.22 -3.64
#